data_AF-A0A4R9VH49-F1
#
_entry.id   AF-A0A4R9VH49-F1
#
_cell.length_a   1.000
_cell.length_b   1.000
_cell.length_c   1.000
_cell.angle_alpha   90.00
_cell.angle_beta   90.00
_cell.angle_gamma   90.00
#
_symmetry.space_group_name_H-M   'P 1'
#
loop_
_entity.id
_entity.type
_entity.pdbx_description
1 polymer ?
#
loop_
_entity_poly.entity_id
_entity_poly.type
_entity_poly.pdbx_seq_one_letter_code
_entity_poly.pdbx_strand_id
1 'polypeptide(L)' 'MPTPLVVSGVAKSFTMHLRDGIKLPVVTGVSFSIKAGECTVL' A
#
# COMPACT_ATOMS: atom_id res chain seq x y z
N MET A 1 -5.49 -22.27 -6.51
CA MET A 1 -6.62 -21.38 -6.16
C MET A 1 -6.33 -20.01 -6.76
N PRO A 2 -7.34 -19.28 -7.26
CA PRO A 2 -7.14 -17.92 -7.76
C PRO A 2 -6.58 -16.98 -6.68
N THR A 3 -5.73 -16.05 -7.09
CA THR A 3 -5.14 -15.00 -6.24
C THR A 3 -5.62 -13.65 -6.76
N PRO A 4 -6.87 -13.25 -6.44
CA PRO A 4 -7.52 -12.09 -7.06
C PRO A 4 -6.82 -10.76 -6.76
N LEU A 5 -6.04 -10.68 -5.68
CA LEU A 5 -5.26 -9.49 -5.35
C LEU A 5 -3.80 -9.86 -5.12
N VAL A 6 -2.92 -9.21 -5.88
CA VAL A 6 -1.47 -9.21 -5.68
C VAL A 6 -1.01 -7.76 -5.58
N VAL A 7 -0.37 -7.43 -4.47
CA VAL A 7 0.26 -6.14 -4.19
C VAL A 7 1.76 -6.37 -4.19
N SER A 8 2.50 -5.59 -4.96
CA SER A 8 3.96 -5.77 -5.11
C SER A 8 4.66 -4.43 -5.06
N GLY A 9 5.52 -4.26 -4.05
CA GLY A 9 6.37 -3.07 -3.89
C GLY A 9 5.59 -1.75 -3.82
N VAL A 10 4.33 -1.75 -3.40
CA VAL A 10 3.50 -0.54 -3.41
C VAL A 10 4.01 0.45 -2.38
N ALA A 11 4.20 1.69 -2.84
CA ALA A 11 4.57 2.81 -2.01
C ALA A 11 3.57 3.95 -2.19
N LYS A 12 3.26 4.63 -1.09
CA LYS A 12 2.45 5.86 -1.11
C LYS A 12 3.14 6.90 -0.28
N SER A 13 3.14 8.12 -0.79
CA SER A 13 3.61 9.30 -0.07
C SER A 13 2.49 10.33 0.06
N PHE A 14 2.59 11.15 1.09
CA PHE A 14 1.77 12.32 1.31
C PHE A 14 2.65 13.57 1.21
N THR A 15 2.17 14.60 0.49
CA THR A 15 2.87 15.88 0.37
C THR A 15 2.19 16.91 1.27
N MET A 16 2.94 17.44 2.24
CA MET A 16 2.47 18.51 3.12
C MET A 16 2.67 19.87 2.44
N HIS A 17 1.71 20.29 1.64
CA HIS A 17 1.81 21.55 0.87
C HIS A 17 2.03 22.79 1.75
N LEU A 18 1.43 22.84 2.95
CA LEU A 18 1.57 23.96 3.89
C LEU A 18 2.83 23.90 4.76
N ARG A 19 3.64 22.87 4.60
CA ARG A 19 4.92 22.70 5.30
C ARG A 19 6.02 22.48 4.28
N ASP A 20 6.24 23.51 3.46
CA ASP A 20 7.31 23.54 2.46
C ASP A 20 7.33 22.33 1.49
N GLY A 21 6.17 21.70 1.27
CA GLY A 21 6.07 20.53 0.39
C GLY A 21 6.74 19.27 0.95
N ILE A 22 6.96 19.15 2.26
CA ILE A 22 7.57 17.95 2.87
C ILE A 22 6.82 16.69 2.43
N LYS A 23 7.57 15.70 1.96
CA LYS A 23 7.05 14.40 1.51
C LYS A 23 7.21 13.35 2.61
N LEU A 24 6.09 12.91 3.16
CA LEU A 24 6.06 11.86 4.18
C LEU A 24 5.73 10.51 3.54
N PRO A 25 6.46 9.43 3.88
CA PRO A 25 6.07 8.09 3.48
C PRO A 25 4.80 7.67 4.24
N VAL A 26 3.75 7.29 3.51
CA VAL A 26 2.53 6.70 4.09
C VAL A 26 2.72 5.20 4.23
N VAL A 27 3.17 4.54 3.16
CA VAL A 27 3.62 3.15 3.17
C VAL A 27 4.85 3.00 2.27
N THR A 28 5.73 2.06 2.59
CA THR A 28 6.94 1.79 1.81
C THR A 28 7.04 0.31 1.46
N GLY A 29 7.17 0.01 0.16
CA GLY A 29 7.51 -1.33 -0.34
C GLY A 29 6.53 -2.45 0.01
N VAL A 30 5.24 -2.15 0.23
CA VAL A 30 4.26 -3.13 0.70
C VAL A 30 4.04 -4.20 -0.36
N SER A 31 4.15 -5.46 0.05
CA SER A 31 3.95 -6.62 -0.82
C SER A 31 3.15 -7.70 -0.09
N PHE A 32 2.04 -8.13 -0.67
CA PHE A 32 1.20 -9.22 -0.17
C PHE A 32 0.26 -9.73 -1.27
N SER A 33 -0.39 -10.86 -1.01
CA SER A 33 -1.41 -11.40 -1.91
C SER A 33 -2.58 -11.94 -1.11
N ILE A 34 -3.80 -11.77 -1.61
CA ILE A 34 -5.01 -12.32 -0.98
C ILE A 34 -5.54 -13.45 -1.86
N LYS A 35 -5.77 -14.62 -1.27
CA LYS A 35 -6.33 -15.78 -1.96
C LYS A 35 -7.85 -15.68 -2.05
N ALA A 36 -8.44 -16.34 -3.05
CA ALA A 36 -9.90 -16.39 -3.14
C ALA A 36 -10.52 -16.99 -1.86
N GLY A 37 -11.53 -16.29 -1.29
CA GLY A 37 -12.21 -16.68 -0.05
C GLY A 37 -11.53 -16.20 1.24
N GLU A 38 -10.40 -15.51 1.15
CA GLU A 38 -9.70 -14.95 2.30
C GLU A 38 -10.27 -13.57 2.69
N CYS A 39 -10.63 -13.40 3.96
CA CYS A 39 -11.02 -12.12 4.55
C CYS A 39 -9.86 -11.59 5.39
N THR A 40 -9.33 -10.42 5.02
CA THR A 40 -8.14 -9.81 5.64
C THR A 40 -8.49 -8.43 6.16
N VAL A 41 -7.89 -8.03 7.29
CA VAL A 41 -7.98 -6.69 7.87
C VAL A 41 -6.60 -6.01 7.83
N LEU A 42 -6.60 -4.70 7.56
CA LEU A 42 -5.41 -3.84 7.51
C LEU A 42 -5.49 -2.77 8.60
#